data_AF-A0AAD3S4G0-F1
#
_entry.id   AF-A0AAD3S4G0-F1
#
_cell.length_a   1.000
_cell.length_b   1.000
_cell.length_c   1.000
_cell.angle_alpha   90.00
_cell.angle_beta   90.00
_cell.angle_gamma   90.00
#
_symmetry.space_group_name_H-M   'P 1'
#
loop_
_entity.id
_entity.type
_entity.pdbx_description
1 polymer ?
#
loop_
_entity_poly.entity_id
_entity_poly.type
_entity_poly.pdbx_seq_one_letter_code
_entity_poly.pdbx_strand_id
1 'polypeptide(L)'
;MATRFLLRAGAKLAAAVTVLGGGAVGASIVLSDDPQATLKLYTGIPQRLFRNSLTAASIVFDYEYSLWGLPEGSVERSKVKHEVHCRSANKLQELCFSNGGIYIKIGQHIGQLEYLVPEEYVKTMRESMLNRCPVSSYDQVCQVIKKELGGTPDEIFDEFDPVPIASASLAQVHVARLHNGQKVAVKVQHTHMTDTAAADYATVELIVNTLHWFFPNFDYRWLVDEIRESLPKELDFLVEAKNSEKCLDNFRKLSPILHTVYMLQWYTGV
;
A
#
# COMPACT_ATOMS: atom_id res chain seq x y z
N MET A 1 21.64 13.01 -33.99
CA MET A 1 20.67 11.90 -34.11
C MET A 1 19.85 11.69 -32.83
N ALA A 2 20.41 11.94 -31.63
CA ALA A 2 19.73 11.86 -30.33
C ALA A 2 18.58 12.89 -30.11
N THR A 3 18.67 14.09 -30.70
CA THR A 3 17.70 15.18 -30.50
C THR A 3 16.34 14.91 -31.15
N ARG A 4 16.28 14.11 -32.22
CA ARG A 4 15.03 13.72 -32.90
C ARG A 4 14.28 12.57 -32.21
N PHE A 5 14.97 11.80 -31.36
CA PHE A 5 14.40 10.69 -30.61
C PHE A 5 13.62 11.18 -29.37
N LEU A 6 14.19 12.15 -28.66
CA LEU A 6 13.55 12.81 -27.50
C LEU A 6 12.25 13.55 -27.86
N LEU A 7 12.21 14.20 -29.03
CA LEU A 7 11.01 14.89 -29.54
C LEU A 7 9.88 13.92 -29.94
N ARG A 8 10.21 12.72 -30.45
CA ARG A 8 9.20 11.71 -30.81
C ARG A 8 8.67 10.93 -29.60
N ALA A 9 9.48 10.76 -28.56
CA ALA A 9 9.04 10.17 -27.29
C ALA A 9 8.07 11.10 -26.54
N GLY A 10 8.36 12.41 -26.50
CA GLY A 10 7.48 13.41 -25.88
C GLY A 10 6.12 13.56 -26.59
N ALA A 11 6.08 13.50 -27.92
CA ALA A 11 4.83 13.61 -28.69
C ALA A 11 3.91 12.39 -28.53
N LYS A 12 4.46 11.18 -28.34
CA LYS A 12 3.68 9.97 -28.06
C LYS A 12 3.17 9.92 -26.62
N LEU A 13 3.92 10.47 -25.67
CA LEU A 13 3.46 10.62 -24.28
C LEU A 13 2.33 11.66 -24.16
N ALA A 14 2.40 12.76 -24.91
CA ALA A 14 1.35 13.78 -24.93
C ALA A 14 0.04 13.28 -25.55
N ALA A 15 0.10 12.42 -26.56
CA ALA A 15 -1.08 11.85 -27.21
C ALA A 15 -1.82 10.80 -26.35
N ALA A 16 -1.15 10.17 -25.39
CA ALA A 16 -1.77 9.22 -24.47
C ALA A 16 -2.55 9.90 -23.32
N VAL A 17 -2.40 11.22 -23.14
CA VAL A 17 -2.99 11.97 -22.01
C VAL A 17 -4.26 12.75 -22.39
N THR A 18 -4.65 12.83 -23.67
CA THR A 18 -5.70 13.78 -24.11
C THR A 18 -7.06 13.18 -24.50
N VAL A 19 -7.41 11.96 -24.10
CA VAL A 19 -8.77 11.44 -24.38
C VAL A 19 -9.38 10.82 -23.14
N LEU A 20 -9.95 11.66 -22.27
CA LEU A 20 -11.18 11.40 -21.49
C LEU A 20 -11.69 12.74 -20.95
N GLY A 21 -12.72 13.28 -21.61
CA GLY A 21 -13.23 14.63 -21.40
C GLY A 21 -13.85 14.86 -20.01
N GLY A 22 -13.65 16.06 -19.47
CA GLY A 22 -14.22 16.50 -18.19
C GLY A 22 -15.74 16.37 -18.08
N GLY A 23 -16.48 16.34 -19.20
CA GLY A 23 -17.93 16.10 -19.21
C GLY A 23 -18.34 14.66 -18.87
N ALA A 24 -17.57 13.66 -19.31
CA ALA A 24 -17.82 12.26 -18.97
C ALA A 24 -17.46 11.96 -17.51
N VAL A 25 -16.38 12.58 -17.02
CA VAL A 25 -15.97 12.52 -15.62
C VAL A 25 -17.04 13.12 -14.70
N GLY A 26 -17.53 14.33 -15.02
CA GLY A 26 -18.60 14.98 -14.25
C GLY A 26 -19.90 14.18 -14.19
N ALA A 27 -20.33 13.60 -15.32
CA ALA A 27 -21.52 12.74 -15.36
C ALA A 27 -21.36 11.49 -14.50
N SER A 28 -20.19 10.83 -14.54
CA SER A 28 -19.92 9.64 -13.73
C SER A 28 -19.82 9.91 -12.22
N ILE A 29 -19.42 11.12 -11.82
CA ILE A 29 -19.41 11.55 -10.40
C ILE A 29 -20.84 11.79 -9.89
N VAL A 30 -21.71 12.35 -10.72
CA VAL A 30 -23.12 12.63 -10.33
C VAL A 30 -23.97 11.37 -10.32
N LEU A 31 -23.63 10.37 -11.16
CA LEU A 31 -24.37 9.13 -11.32
C LEU A 31 -23.91 7.99 -10.39
N SER A 32 -22.88 8.18 -9.57
CA SER A 32 -22.37 7.12 -8.69
C SER A 32 -23.06 7.12 -7.32
N ASP A 33 -23.15 5.94 -6.71
CA ASP A 33 -23.74 5.74 -5.38
C ASP A 33 -22.96 6.47 -4.26
N ASP A 34 -21.68 6.75 -4.49
CA ASP A 34 -20.84 7.62 -3.64
C ASP A 34 -20.08 8.66 -4.49
N PRO A 35 -20.66 9.85 -4.69
CA PRO A 35 -20.06 10.95 -5.44
C PRO A 35 -18.75 11.44 -4.82
N GLN A 36 -18.58 11.35 -3.49
CA GLN A 36 -17.38 11.84 -2.81
C GLN A 36 -16.20 10.89 -3.01
N ALA A 37 -16.42 9.58 -2.90
CA ALA A 37 -15.41 8.57 -3.23
C ALA A 37 -15.01 8.66 -4.71
N THR A 38 -16.00 8.85 -5.59
CA THR A 38 -15.78 8.96 -7.04
C THR A 38 -14.98 10.21 -7.40
N LEU A 39 -15.29 11.36 -6.78
CA LEU A 39 -14.52 12.59 -6.96
C LEU A 39 -13.07 12.45 -6.45
N LYS A 40 -12.87 11.79 -5.30
CA LYS A 40 -11.52 11.51 -4.76
C LYS A 40 -10.71 10.63 -5.72
N LEU A 41 -11.34 9.64 -6.35
CA LEU A 41 -10.69 8.81 -7.38
C LEU A 41 -10.25 9.65 -8.58
N TYR A 42 -11.17 10.44 -9.15
CA TYR A 42 -10.87 11.23 -10.35
C TYR A 42 -9.85 12.35 -10.13
N THR A 43 -9.81 12.94 -8.95
CA THR A 43 -8.86 14.01 -8.62
C THR A 43 -7.55 13.49 -8.07
N GLY A 44 -7.59 12.44 -7.25
CA GLY A 44 -6.43 11.89 -6.55
C GLY A 44 -5.55 10.99 -7.43
N ILE A 45 -6.14 10.11 -8.25
CA ILE A 45 -5.38 9.16 -9.06
C ILE A 45 -4.44 9.84 -10.06
N PRO A 46 -4.86 10.87 -10.83
CA PRO A 46 -3.94 11.55 -11.73
C PRO A 46 -2.75 12.21 -11.01
N GLN A 47 -2.99 12.82 -9.85
CA GLN A 47 -1.92 13.44 -9.06
C GLN A 47 -0.94 12.40 -8.52
N ARG A 48 -1.44 11.23 -8.11
CA ARG A 48 -0.60 10.13 -7.59
C ARG A 48 0.20 9.51 -8.72
N LEU A 49 -0.43 9.21 -9.87
CA LEU A 49 0.24 8.76 -11.09
C LEU A 49 1.36 9.72 -11.51
N PHE A 50 1.10 11.02 -11.50
CA PHE A 50 2.11 12.03 -11.81
C PHE A 50 3.30 11.97 -10.84
N ARG A 51 3.03 11.97 -9.52
CA ARG A 51 4.07 11.84 -8.49
C ARG A 51 4.88 10.55 -8.65
N ASN A 52 4.22 9.41 -8.85
CA ASN A 52 4.88 8.12 -9.07
C ASN A 52 5.80 8.16 -10.29
N SER A 53 5.29 8.67 -11.41
CA SER A 53 6.04 8.75 -12.67
C SER A 53 7.25 9.67 -12.54
N LEU A 54 7.09 10.82 -11.88
CA LEU A 54 8.18 11.77 -11.65
C LEU A 54 9.27 11.18 -10.73
N THR A 55 8.88 10.54 -9.63
CA THR A 55 9.83 9.89 -8.72
C THR A 55 10.57 8.75 -9.41
N ALA A 56 9.84 7.89 -10.13
CA ALA A 56 10.42 6.80 -10.90
C ALA A 56 11.46 7.30 -11.93
N ALA A 57 11.08 8.31 -12.72
CA ALA A 57 11.99 8.92 -13.70
C ALA A 57 13.21 9.58 -13.04
N SER A 58 13.02 10.25 -11.90
CA SER A 58 14.11 10.87 -11.12
C SER A 58 15.09 9.84 -10.57
N ILE A 59 14.60 8.70 -10.08
CA ILE A 59 15.45 7.60 -9.58
C ILE A 59 16.28 7.03 -10.73
N VAL A 60 15.62 6.68 -11.84
CA VAL A 60 16.29 6.09 -13.00
C VAL A 60 17.32 7.02 -13.61
N PHE A 61 16.98 8.30 -13.75
CA PHE A 61 17.93 9.32 -14.21
C PHE A 61 19.16 9.44 -13.27
N ASP A 62 18.96 9.37 -11.95
CA ASP A 62 20.05 9.41 -10.97
C ASP A 62 20.99 8.21 -11.11
N TYR A 63 20.46 7.00 -11.34
CA TYR A 63 21.25 5.81 -11.66
C TYR A 63 22.05 5.97 -12.95
N GLU A 64 21.39 6.33 -14.04
CA GLU A 64 22.03 6.46 -15.35
C GLU A 64 23.11 7.54 -15.34
N TYR A 65 22.81 8.71 -14.76
CA TYR A 65 23.76 9.82 -14.69
C TYR A 65 24.94 9.52 -13.77
N SER A 66 24.69 9.03 -12.55
CA SER A 66 25.75 8.81 -11.56
C SER A 66 26.67 7.65 -11.91
N LEU A 67 26.15 6.61 -12.57
CA LEU A 67 26.95 5.45 -12.98
C LEU A 67 27.55 5.58 -14.39
N TRP A 68 27.32 6.72 -15.05
CA TRP A 68 27.79 6.95 -16.41
C TRP A 68 29.32 7.02 -16.46
N GLY A 69 29.92 6.23 -17.36
CA GLY A 69 31.37 6.25 -17.60
C GLY A 69 32.20 5.51 -16.54
N LEU A 70 31.58 4.97 -15.48
CA LEU A 70 32.28 4.20 -14.45
C LEU A 70 32.42 2.73 -14.87
N PRO A 71 33.64 2.16 -14.89
CA PRO A 71 33.85 0.75 -15.27
C PRO A 71 33.10 -0.21 -14.34
N GLU A 72 32.50 -1.26 -14.91
CA GLU A 72 31.87 -2.32 -14.12
C GLU A 72 32.88 -3.01 -13.20
N GLY A 73 32.46 -3.29 -11.97
CA GLY A 73 33.31 -3.92 -10.94
C GLY A 73 34.33 -2.99 -10.29
N SER A 74 34.43 -1.71 -10.69
CA SER A 74 35.36 -0.78 -10.03
C SER A 74 34.89 -0.42 -8.61
N VAL A 75 35.84 -0.21 -7.70
CA VAL A 75 35.56 0.22 -6.32
C VAL A 75 34.83 1.56 -6.31
N GLU A 76 35.15 2.46 -7.25
CA GLU A 76 34.49 3.75 -7.42
C GLU A 76 33.02 3.58 -7.82
N ARG A 77 32.72 2.70 -8.80
CA ARG A 77 31.35 2.40 -9.21
C ARG A 77 30.53 1.85 -8.04
N SER A 78 31.09 0.95 -7.23
CA SER A 78 30.40 0.41 -6.06
C SER A 78 30.08 1.47 -5.02
N LYS A 79 31.00 2.41 -4.75
CA LYS A 79 30.76 3.54 -3.84
C LYS A 79 29.66 4.47 -4.36
N VAL A 80 29.75 4.89 -5.62
CA VAL A 80 28.73 5.76 -6.23
C VAL A 80 27.37 5.06 -6.27
N LYS A 81 27.35 3.76 -6.59
CA LYS A 81 26.13 2.96 -6.59
C LYS A 81 25.47 2.93 -5.21
N HIS A 82 26.23 2.72 -4.14
CA HIS A 82 25.73 2.80 -2.76
C HIS A 82 25.08 4.16 -2.47
N GLU A 83 25.73 5.26 -2.85
CA GLU A 83 25.16 6.61 -2.65
C GLU A 83 23.86 6.82 -3.43
N VAL A 84 23.79 6.34 -4.67
CA VAL A 84 22.56 6.40 -5.49
C VAL A 84 21.45 5.56 -4.85
N HIS A 85 21.76 4.37 -4.32
CA HIS A 85 20.80 3.55 -3.58
C HIS A 85 20.24 4.30 -2.38
N CYS A 86 21.08 4.93 -1.56
CA CYS A 86 20.65 5.73 -0.41
C CYS A 86 19.70 6.87 -0.81
N ARG A 87 20.07 7.68 -1.82
CA ARG A 87 19.22 8.81 -2.27
C ARG A 87 17.91 8.32 -2.87
N SER A 88 17.95 7.25 -3.64
CA SER A 88 16.77 6.71 -4.32
C SER A 88 15.81 6.01 -3.34
N ALA A 89 16.34 5.35 -2.31
CA ALA A 89 15.57 4.81 -1.21
C ALA A 89 14.79 5.92 -0.48
N ASN A 90 15.43 7.07 -0.22
CA ASN A 90 14.76 8.23 0.39
C ASN A 90 13.67 8.82 -0.52
N LYS A 91 13.94 8.97 -1.83
CA LYS A 91 12.92 9.42 -2.79
C LYS A 91 11.70 8.49 -2.82
N LEU A 92 11.93 7.18 -2.79
CA LEU A 92 10.85 6.19 -2.76
C LEU A 92 10.09 6.25 -1.43
N GLN A 93 10.80 6.43 -0.30
CA GLN A 93 10.19 6.60 1.01
C GLN A 93 9.26 7.81 1.06
N GLU A 94 9.73 8.97 0.57
CA GLU A 94 8.92 10.20 0.49
C GLU A 94 7.68 10.00 -0.38
N LEU A 95 7.81 9.30 -1.51
CA LEU A 95 6.68 8.93 -2.36
C LEU A 95 5.66 8.09 -1.58
N CYS A 96 6.13 7.08 -0.84
CA CYS A 96 5.27 6.21 -0.05
C CYS A 96 4.50 6.99 1.01
N PHE A 97 5.15 7.90 1.75
CA PHE A 97 4.46 8.77 2.70
C PHE A 97 3.50 9.75 2.04
N SER A 98 3.89 10.33 0.91
CA SER A 98 3.08 11.33 0.21
C SER A 98 1.80 10.74 -0.39
N ASN A 99 1.84 9.47 -0.80
CA ASN A 99 0.69 8.78 -1.37
C ASN A 99 -0.12 8.00 -0.33
N GLY A 100 0.49 7.62 0.80
CA GLY A 100 -0.16 6.87 1.87
C GLY A 100 -0.74 5.53 1.40
N GLY A 101 -1.65 4.96 2.19
CA GLY A 101 -2.41 3.79 1.80
C GLY A 101 -1.52 2.62 1.38
N ILE A 102 -1.78 2.10 0.19
CA ILE A 102 -1.06 0.97 -0.39
C ILE A 102 0.45 1.21 -0.55
N TYR A 103 0.92 2.45 -0.71
CA TYR A 103 2.35 2.70 -0.85
C TYR A 103 3.10 2.50 0.46
N ILE A 104 2.45 2.76 1.60
CA ILE A 104 3.01 2.39 2.91
C ILE A 104 3.18 0.88 2.98
N LYS A 105 2.22 0.11 2.45
CA LYS A 105 2.32 -1.36 2.37
C LYS A 105 3.43 -1.84 1.47
N ILE A 106 3.55 -1.26 0.27
CA ILE A 106 4.66 -1.54 -0.64
C ILE A 106 6.00 -1.26 0.07
N GLY A 107 6.11 -0.15 0.80
CA GLY A 107 7.28 0.18 1.62
C GLY A 107 7.55 -0.86 2.72
N GLN A 108 6.54 -1.25 3.49
CA GLN A 108 6.66 -2.29 4.53
C GLN A 108 7.15 -3.62 3.94
N HIS A 109 6.62 -4.00 2.77
CA HIS A 109 7.01 -5.21 2.06
C HIS A 109 8.47 -5.12 1.59
N ILE A 110 8.89 -4.01 0.97
CA ILE A 110 10.30 -3.77 0.60
C ILE A 110 11.23 -3.86 1.82
N GLY A 111 10.80 -3.37 2.97
CA GLY A 111 11.55 -3.46 4.23
C GLY A 111 11.79 -4.89 4.75
N GLN A 112 11.13 -5.90 4.17
CA GLN A 112 11.26 -7.32 4.51
C GLN A 112 12.08 -8.12 3.49
N LEU A 113 12.39 -7.55 2.32
CA LEU A 113 13.04 -8.23 1.19
C LEU A 113 14.57 -8.20 1.30
N GLU A 114 15.10 -8.66 2.43
CA GLU A 114 16.55 -8.82 2.60
C GLU A 114 17.12 -9.71 1.48
N TYR A 115 18.32 -9.35 1.00
CA TYR A 115 19.04 -10.03 -0.09
C TYR A 115 18.39 -9.99 -1.48
N LEU A 116 17.13 -9.58 -1.62
CA LEU A 116 16.41 -9.49 -2.89
C LEU A 116 16.43 -8.07 -3.48
N VAL A 117 16.43 -7.05 -2.61
CA VAL A 117 16.58 -5.64 -3.01
C VAL A 117 17.80 -5.03 -2.32
N PRO A 118 18.36 -3.92 -2.84
CA PRO A 118 19.54 -3.30 -2.25
C PRO A 118 19.31 -2.93 -0.79
N GLU A 119 20.31 -3.18 0.06
CA GLU A 119 20.20 -3.06 1.52
C GLU A 119 19.74 -1.66 1.96
N GLU A 120 20.15 -0.62 1.23
CA GLU A 120 19.78 0.76 1.52
C GLU A 120 18.26 0.97 1.43
N TYR A 121 17.60 0.33 0.46
CA TYR A 121 16.13 0.37 0.34
C TYR A 121 15.47 -0.37 1.49
N VAL A 122 15.95 -1.58 1.81
CA VAL A 122 15.42 -2.40 2.90
C VAL A 122 15.49 -1.63 4.21
N LYS A 123 16.67 -1.09 4.53
CA LYS A 123 16.93 -0.36 5.78
C LYS A 123 16.07 0.89 5.89
N THR A 124 16.08 1.76 4.87
CA THR A 124 15.30 2.99 4.87
C THR A 124 13.81 2.71 5.04
N MET A 125 13.27 1.71 4.34
CA MET A 125 11.85 1.37 4.43
C MET A 125 11.49 0.77 5.79
N ARG A 126 12.29 -0.16 6.31
CA ARG A 126 12.07 -0.79 7.61
C ARG A 126 12.05 0.23 8.75
N GLU A 127 13.02 1.14 8.78
CA GLU A 127 13.14 2.15 9.83
C GLU A 127 11.97 3.15 9.83
N SER A 128 11.37 3.40 8.67
CA SER A 128 10.39 4.47 8.52
C SER A 128 8.94 3.99 8.44
N MET A 129 8.69 2.90 7.71
CA MET A 129 7.33 2.43 7.38
C MET A 129 6.72 1.56 8.49
N LEU A 130 7.53 1.00 9.39
CA LEU A 130 7.06 0.16 10.49
C LEU A 130 6.79 0.94 11.79
N ASN A 131 7.31 2.17 11.89
CA ASN A 131 7.25 2.97 13.12
C ASN A 131 6.12 4.01 13.15
N ARG A 132 5.35 4.17 12.06
CA ARG A 132 4.29 5.19 11.93
C ARG A 132 3.00 4.55 11.44
N CYS A 133 2.17 4.07 12.36
CA CYS A 133 0.82 3.60 12.04
C CYS A 133 -0.18 4.77 12.09
N PRO A 134 -1.08 4.92 11.10
CA PRO A 134 -2.15 5.90 11.17
C PRO A 134 -3.12 5.56 12.30
N VAL A 135 -3.85 6.56 12.81
CA VAL A 135 -4.98 6.36 13.71
C VAL A 135 -6.18 7.09 13.12
N SER A 136 -7.22 6.33 12.82
CA SER A 136 -8.52 6.84 12.38
C SER A 136 -9.26 7.48 13.56
N SER A 137 -10.04 8.52 13.27
CA SER A 137 -10.91 9.13 14.27
C SER A 137 -12.01 8.15 14.67
N TYR A 138 -12.57 8.34 15.88
CA TYR A 138 -13.67 7.50 16.34
C TYR A 138 -14.89 7.56 15.41
N ASP A 139 -15.19 8.72 14.81
CA ASP A 139 -16.26 8.83 13.82
C ASP A 139 -16.04 7.93 12.59
N GLN A 140 -14.79 7.83 12.09
CA GLN A 140 -14.46 6.93 11.00
C GLN A 140 -14.64 5.47 11.41
N VAL A 141 -14.25 5.13 12.65
CA VAL A 141 -14.45 3.79 13.21
C VAL A 141 -15.93 3.43 13.29
N CYS A 142 -16.76 4.35 13.80
CA CYS A 142 -18.22 4.19 13.85
C CYS A 142 -18.82 4.00 12.45
N GLN A 143 -18.36 4.75 11.45
CA GLN A 143 -18.81 4.61 10.06
C GLN A 143 -18.48 3.23 9.49
N VAL A 144 -17.26 2.74 9.71
CA VAL A 144 -16.84 1.40 9.26
C VAL A 144 -17.67 0.32 9.93
N ILE A 145 -17.79 0.36 11.27
CA ILE A 145 -18.58 -0.62 12.03
C ILE A 145 -20.03 -0.62 11.56
N LYS A 146 -20.63 0.56 11.37
CA LYS A 146 -22.01 0.67 10.87
C LYS A 146 -22.19 0.10 9.48
N LYS A 147 -21.22 0.34 8.59
CA LYS A 147 -21.25 -0.17 7.23
C LYS A 147 -21.15 -1.70 7.17
N GLU A 148 -20.22 -2.27 7.94
CA GLU A 148 -19.90 -3.71 7.86
C GLU A 148 -20.80 -4.58 8.75
N LEU A 149 -21.28 -4.04 9.87
CA LEU A 149 -22.06 -4.78 10.88
C LEU A 149 -23.53 -4.31 11.01
N GLY A 150 -23.92 -3.23 10.32
CA GLY A 150 -25.29 -2.75 10.27
C GLY A 150 -25.78 -1.90 11.45
N GLY A 151 -24.91 -1.58 12.42
CA GLY A 151 -25.25 -0.78 13.61
C GLY A 151 -24.08 0.02 14.16
N THR A 152 -24.32 0.97 15.06
CA THR A 152 -23.24 1.71 15.72
C THR A 152 -22.52 0.84 16.77
N PRO A 153 -21.29 1.20 17.20
CA PRO A 153 -20.60 0.45 18.25
C PRO A 153 -21.45 0.25 19.52
N ASP A 154 -22.19 1.28 19.94
CA ASP A 154 -23.04 1.24 21.14
C ASP A 154 -24.29 0.34 20.99
N GLU A 155 -24.70 0.00 19.76
CA GLU A 155 -25.80 -0.94 19.49
C GLU A 155 -25.31 -2.39 19.49
N ILE A 156 -24.11 -2.61 18.96
CA ILE A 156 -23.54 -3.96 18.74
C ILE A 156 -22.85 -4.49 20.00
N PHE A 157 -22.20 -3.62 20.76
CA PHE A 157 -21.42 -3.96 21.94
C PHE A 157 -22.07 -3.42 23.23
N ASP A 158 -21.86 -4.10 24.34
CA ASP A 158 -22.25 -3.65 25.69
C ASP A 158 -21.33 -2.51 26.16
N GLU A 159 -20.04 -2.61 25.84
CA GLU A 159 -19.04 -1.55 26.05
C GLU A 159 -18.12 -1.49 24.83
N PHE A 160 -17.77 -0.28 24.37
CA PHE A 160 -16.76 -0.09 23.31
C PHE A 160 -15.82 1.06 23.69
N ASP A 161 -14.51 0.80 23.71
CA ASP A 161 -13.51 1.84 24.00
C ASP A 161 -13.23 2.65 22.73
N PRO A 162 -13.54 3.97 22.70
CA PRO A 162 -13.27 4.81 21.54
C PRO A 162 -11.76 5.00 21.27
N VAL A 163 -10.90 4.73 22.26
CA VAL A 163 -9.45 4.82 22.12
C VAL A 163 -8.89 3.46 21.68
N PRO A 164 -8.17 3.37 20.56
CA PRO A 164 -7.57 2.11 20.14
C PRO A 164 -6.43 1.70 21.08
N ILE A 165 -6.38 0.41 21.42
CA ILE A 165 -5.26 -0.18 22.19
C ILE A 165 -4.02 -0.43 21.34
N ALA A 166 -4.19 -0.54 20.03
CA ALA A 166 -3.11 -0.72 19.07
C ALA A 166 -3.52 -0.17 17.71
N SER A 167 -2.55 0.27 16.92
CA SER A 167 -2.76 0.56 15.51
C SER A 167 -1.67 -0.07 14.64
N ALA A 168 -2.08 -0.58 13.49
CA ALA A 168 -1.25 -1.17 12.46
C ALA A 168 -1.49 -0.44 11.14
N SER A 169 -0.79 -0.83 10.07
CA SER A 169 -0.94 -0.13 8.79
C SER A 169 -2.35 -0.16 8.25
N LEU A 170 -3.06 -1.30 8.25
CA LEU A 170 -4.42 -1.43 7.66
C LEU A 170 -5.56 -1.16 8.61
N ALA A 171 -5.32 -1.26 9.91
CA ALA A 171 -6.39 -1.25 10.90
C ALA A 171 -5.86 -0.85 12.26
N GLN A 172 -6.80 -0.39 13.08
CA GLN A 172 -6.61 -0.23 14.50
C GLN A 172 -7.46 -1.21 15.29
N VAL A 173 -7.07 -1.48 16.52
CA VAL A 173 -7.72 -2.44 17.40
C VAL A 173 -8.28 -1.73 18.61
N HIS A 174 -9.56 -1.94 18.87
CA HIS A 174 -10.29 -1.41 20.02
C HIS A 174 -10.63 -2.53 21.00
N VAL A 175 -10.80 -2.16 22.26
CA VAL A 175 -11.34 -3.08 23.28
C VAL A 175 -12.86 -2.91 23.30
N ALA A 176 -13.57 -4.03 23.30
CA ALA A 176 -15.02 -4.02 23.49
C ALA A 176 -15.48 -5.16 24.39
N ARG A 177 -16.73 -5.09 24.83
CA ARG A 177 -17.45 -6.14 25.53
C ARG A 177 -18.74 -6.45 24.79
N LEU A 178 -19.02 -7.73 24.61
CA LEU A 178 -20.27 -8.20 24.04
C LEU A 178 -21.38 -8.23 25.09
N HIS A 179 -22.63 -8.20 24.67
CA HIS A 179 -23.81 -8.32 25.55
C HIS A 179 -23.85 -9.59 26.41
N ASN A 180 -23.10 -10.63 26.04
CA ASN A 180 -22.92 -11.84 26.84
C ASN A 180 -21.82 -11.72 27.92
N GLY A 181 -21.22 -10.54 28.08
CA GLY A 181 -20.15 -10.22 29.05
C GLY A 181 -18.73 -10.51 28.56
N GLN A 182 -18.55 -11.18 27.41
CA GLN A 182 -17.23 -11.55 26.89
C GLN A 182 -16.47 -10.32 26.38
N LYS A 183 -15.22 -10.17 26.84
CA LYS A 183 -14.28 -9.13 26.37
C LYS A 183 -13.65 -9.55 25.04
N VAL A 184 -13.63 -8.64 24.07
CA VAL A 184 -13.13 -8.88 22.70
C VAL A 184 -12.21 -7.75 22.23
N ALA A 185 -11.35 -8.07 21.26
CA ALA A 185 -10.56 -7.10 20.52
C ALA A 185 -11.20 -6.90 19.14
N VAL A 186 -11.61 -5.67 18.83
CA VAL A 186 -12.30 -5.32 17.59
C VAL A 186 -11.31 -4.64 16.66
N LYS A 187 -10.93 -5.33 15.58
CA LYS A 187 -10.04 -4.77 14.56
C LYS A 187 -10.85 -4.06 13.49
N VAL A 188 -10.60 -2.77 13.29
CA VAL A 188 -11.35 -1.89 12.38
C VAL A 188 -10.41 -1.36 11.31
N GLN A 189 -10.76 -1.62 10.04
CA GLN A 189 -9.95 -1.21 8.89
C GLN A 189 -10.01 0.31 8.66
N HIS A 190 -8.88 0.90 8.25
CA HIS A 190 -8.83 2.30 7.84
C HIS A 190 -9.48 2.49 6.46
N THR A 191 -10.50 3.35 6.38
CA THR A 191 -11.26 3.64 5.15
C THR A 191 -10.39 4.11 3.98
N HIS A 192 -9.41 4.97 4.25
CA HIS A 192 -8.60 5.61 3.21
C HIS A 192 -7.62 4.66 2.49
N MET A 193 -7.50 3.40 2.92
CA MET A 193 -6.52 2.46 2.38
C MET A 193 -7.02 1.62 1.21
N THR A 194 -8.33 1.39 1.11
CA THR A 194 -8.92 0.49 0.10
C THR A 194 -9.44 1.23 -1.11
N ASP A 195 -9.95 2.46 -0.94
CA ASP A 195 -10.64 3.23 -1.99
C ASP A 195 -9.85 3.37 -3.30
N THR A 196 -8.52 3.47 -3.21
CA THR A 196 -7.63 3.71 -4.36
C THR A 196 -6.69 2.55 -4.69
N ALA A 197 -6.78 1.45 -3.92
CA ALA A 197 -5.78 0.39 -3.95
C ALA A 197 -5.63 -0.27 -5.33
N ALA A 198 -6.76 -0.57 -6.00
CA ALA A 198 -6.75 -1.17 -7.34
C ALA A 198 -6.13 -0.25 -8.40
N ALA A 199 -6.45 1.05 -8.36
CA ALA A 199 -5.92 2.03 -9.31
C ALA A 199 -4.43 2.33 -9.07
N ASP A 200 -4.00 2.35 -7.81
CA ASP A 200 -2.60 2.47 -7.44
C ASP A 200 -1.77 1.27 -7.89
N TYR A 201 -2.31 0.06 -7.69
CA TYR A 201 -1.66 -1.16 -8.15
C TYR A 201 -1.44 -1.11 -9.67
N ALA A 202 -2.48 -0.79 -10.44
CA ALA A 202 -2.38 -0.64 -11.89
C ALA A 202 -1.36 0.45 -12.30
N THR A 203 -1.27 1.52 -11.50
CA THR A 203 -0.28 2.58 -11.71
C THR A 203 1.15 2.08 -11.51
N VAL A 204 1.42 1.34 -10.42
CA VAL A 204 2.74 0.77 -10.15
C VAL A 204 3.11 -0.25 -11.21
N GLU A 205 2.19 -1.14 -11.59
CA GLU A 205 2.38 -2.13 -12.65
C GLU A 205 2.72 -1.47 -13.99
N LEU A 206 1.99 -0.42 -14.37
CA LEU A 206 2.27 0.35 -15.59
C LEU A 206 3.68 0.96 -15.56
N ILE A 207 4.06 1.58 -14.45
CA ILE A 207 5.36 2.25 -14.32
C ILE A 207 6.49 1.24 -14.37
N VAL A 208 6.42 0.14 -13.61
CA VAL A 208 7.48 -0.88 -13.58
C VAL A 208 7.64 -1.53 -14.95
N ASN A 209 6.55 -1.87 -15.64
CA ASN A 209 6.61 -2.42 -17.00
C ASN A 209 7.21 -1.42 -18.00
N THR A 210 6.85 -0.14 -17.88
CA THR A 210 7.41 0.93 -18.73
C THR A 210 8.91 1.10 -18.48
N LEU A 211 9.33 1.12 -17.21
CA LEU A 211 10.74 1.21 -16.83
C LEU A 211 11.55 0.04 -17.37
N HIS A 212 11.05 -1.19 -17.24
CA HIS A 212 11.71 -2.36 -17.79
C HIS A 212 11.89 -2.27 -19.32
N TRP A 213 10.90 -1.72 -20.03
CA TRP A 213 11.00 -1.53 -21.48
C TRP A 213 12.10 -0.54 -21.90
N PHE A 214 12.31 0.54 -21.14
CA PHE A 214 13.37 1.51 -21.40
C PHE A 214 14.73 1.11 -20.81
N PHE A 215 14.74 0.42 -19.67
CA PHE A 215 15.92 0.06 -18.90
C PHE A 215 15.84 -1.43 -18.49
N PRO A 216 16.17 -2.37 -19.39
CA PRO A 216 16.00 -3.80 -19.16
C PRO A 216 16.74 -4.35 -17.92
N ASN A 217 17.79 -3.66 -17.47
CA ASN A 217 18.56 -4.01 -16.28
C ASN A 217 17.79 -3.80 -14.97
N PHE A 218 16.68 -3.06 -14.99
CA PHE A 218 15.79 -2.85 -13.84
C PHE A 218 14.55 -3.74 -14.00
N ASP A 219 14.67 -5.02 -13.58
CA ASP A 219 13.53 -5.93 -13.56
C ASP A 219 12.99 -6.10 -12.14
N TYR A 220 11.93 -5.34 -11.85
CA TYR A 220 11.16 -5.43 -10.60
C TYR A 220 9.73 -5.90 -10.83
N ARG A 221 9.44 -6.51 -11.99
CA ARG A 221 8.08 -7.01 -12.28
C ARG A 221 7.69 -8.13 -11.32
N TRP A 222 8.66 -8.97 -10.94
CA TRP A 222 8.48 -10.00 -9.90
C TRP A 222 7.99 -9.42 -8.57
N LEU A 223 8.44 -8.21 -8.19
CA LEU A 223 8.01 -7.55 -6.97
C LEU A 223 6.56 -7.05 -7.09
N VAL A 224 6.17 -6.58 -8.28
CA VAL A 224 4.79 -6.20 -8.56
C VAL A 224 3.87 -7.42 -8.50
N ASP A 225 4.31 -8.57 -9.03
CA ASP A 225 3.56 -9.82 -8.99
C ASP A 225 3.38 -10.34 -7.55
N GLU A 226 4.43 -10.30 -6.75
CA GLU A 226 4.36 -10.68 -5.32
C GLU A 226 3.37 -9.77 -4.56
N ILE A 227 3.42 -8.46 -4.81
CA ILE A 227 2.51 -7.50 -4.20
C ILE A 227 1.07 -7.72 -4.69
N ARG A 228 0.87 -8.08 -5.96
CA ARG A 228 -0.44 -8.42 -6.53
C ARG A 228 -1.12 -9.56 -5.79
N GLU A 229 -0.34 -10.58 -5.41
CA GLU A 229 -0.88 -11.77 -4.79
C GLU A 229 -1.06 -11.64 -3.28
N SER A 230 -0.18 -10.91 -2.61
CA SER A 230 -0.18 -10.75 -1.15
C SER A 230 -1.21 -9.73 -0.68
N LEU A 231 -1.32 -8.60 -1.38
CA LEU A 231 -2.05 -7.44 -0.92
C LEU A 231 -3.57 -7.61 -0.85
N PRO A 232 -4.26 -8.25 -1.82
CA PRO A 232 -5.69 -8.55 -1.68
C PRO A 232 -5.97 -9.44 -0.46
N LYS A 233 -5.06 -10.37 -0.14
CA LYS A 233 -5.18 -11.25 1.03
C LYS A 233 -5.00 -10.47 2.34
N GLU A 234 -4.16 -9.45 2.36
CA GLU A 234 -4.00 -8.58 3.53
C GLU A 234 -5.19 -7.64 3.73
N LEU A 235 -5.84 -7.20 2.66
CA LEU A 235 -7.01 -6.32 2.71
C LEU A 235 -8.29 -7.06 3.12
N ASP A 236 -8.34 -8.39 2.92
CA ASP A 236 -9.45 -9.25 3.30
C ASP A 236 -9.20 -9.90 4.68
N PHE A 237 -9.79 -9.32 5.73
CA PHE A 237 -9.68 -9.88 7.08
C PHE A 237 -10.32 -11.27 7.22
N LEU A 238 -11.22 -11.69 6.31
CA LEU A 238 -11.75 -13.05 6.27
C LEU A 238 -10.67 -14.08 5.94
N VAL A 239 -9.71 -13.72 5.09
CA VAL A 239 -8.54 -14.56 4.82
C VAL A 239 -7.68 -14.68 6.06
N GLU A 240 -7.40 -13.55 6.74
CA GLU A 240 -6.55 -13.51 7.92
C GLU A 240 -7.09 -14.37 9.07
N ALA A 241 -8.37 -14.23 9.42
CA ALA A 241 -8.88 -15.00 10.54
C ALA A 241 -9.20 -16.46 10.20
N LYS A 242 -9.43 -16.82 8.92
CA LYS A 242 -9.42 -18.24 8.49
C LYS A 242 -8.02 -18.85 8.67
N ASN A 243 -6.96 -18.08 8.39
CA ASN A 243 -5.59 -18.52 8.66
C ASN A 243 -5.32 -18.61 10.17
N SER A 244 -5.92 -17.74 10.97
CA SER A 244 -5.83 -17.78 12.44
C SER A 244 -6.51 -19.02 13.04
N GLU A 245 -7.68 -19.42 12.51
CA GLU A 245 -8.36 -20.68 12.87
C GLU A 245 -7.49 -21.91 12.55
N LYS A 246 -6.92 -21.96 11.34
CA LYS A 246 -6.00 -23.04 10.95
C LYS A 246 -4.76 -23.09 11.86
N CYS A 247 -4.21 -21.93 12.21
CA CYS A 247 -3.06 -21.82 13.09
C CYS A 247 -3.38 -22.40 14.47
N LEU A 248 -4.55 -22.08 15.03
CA LEU A 248 -5.03 -22.64 16.28
C LEU A 248 -5.20 -24.17 16.22
N ASP A 249 -5.80 -24.68 15.15
CA ASP A 249 -5.97 -26.13 14.97
C ASP A 249 -4.62 -26.86 14.90
N ASN A 250 -3.62 -26.25 14.26
CA ASN A 250 -2.26 -26.77 14.25
C ASN A 250 -1.65 -26.75 15.65
N PHE A 251 -1.80 -25.67 16.41
CA PHE A 251 -1.30 -25.58 17.79
C PHE A 251 -1.96 -26.57 18.73
N ARG A 252 -3.28 -26.78 18.62
CA ARG A 252 -4.02 -27.78 19.39
C ARG A 252 -3.51 -29.21 19.12
N LYS A 253 -3.11 -29.50 17.88
CA LYS A 253 -2.52 -30.79 17.50
C LYS A 253 -1.08 -30.95 18.00
N LEU A 254 -0.30 -29.87 18.06
CA LEU A 254 1.14 -29.90 18.34
C LEU A 254 1.50 -29.64 19.81
N SER A 255 0.61 -29.08 20.63
CA SER A 255 0.88 -28.80 22.03
C SER A 255 -0.37 -28.97 22.91
N PRO A 256 -0.38 -29.97 23.82
CA PRO A 256 -1.48 -30.17 24.79
C PRO A 256 -1.62 -29.05 25.83
N ILE A 257 -0.70 -28.07 25.87
CA ILE A 257 -0.54 -27.11 26.99
C ILE A 257 -1.11 -25.72 26.65
N LEU A 258 -1.47 -25.44 25.39
CA LEU A 258 -1.99 -24.14 24.97
C LEU A 258 -3.50 -24.01 25.26
N HIS A 259 -3.85 -23.85 26.53
CA HIS A 259 -5.22 -23.55 26.97
C HIS A 259 -5.65 -22.09 26.70
N THR A 260 -4.74 -21.24 26.21
CA THR A 260 -4.94 -19.78 26.16
C THR A 260 -4.63 -19.21 24.77
N VAL A 261 -5.21 -19.79 23.71
CA VAL A 261 -5.19 -19.18 22.38
C VAL A 261 -6.59 -18.69 22.08
N TYR A 262 -6.77 -17.37 22.09
CA TYR A 262 -8.03 -16.71 21.82
C TYR A 262 -8.28 -16.58 20.32
N MET A 263 -9.55 -16.66 19.92
CA MET A 263 -10.03 -16.62 18.55
C MET A 263 -10.25 -15.17 18.09
N LEU A 264 -10.00 -14.88 16.80
CA LEU A 264 -10.65 -13.78 16.11
C LEU A 264 -12.10 -14.21 15.84
N GLN A 265 -13.04 -13.73 16.64
CA GLN A 265 -14.47 -13.95 16.39
C GLN A 265 -14.97 -12.96 15.36
N TRP A 266 -15.72 -13.49 14.40
CA TRP A 266 -16.30 -12.73 13.30
C TRP A 266 -17.67 -12.20 13.68
N TYR A 267 -17.88 -10.92 13.41
CA TYR A 267 -19.22 -10.38 13.22
C TYR A 267 -19.27 -10.03 11.74
N THR A 268 -20.14 -10.70 11.00
CA THR A 268 -20.55 -10.25 9.67
C THR A 268 -21.97 -9.74 9.87
N GLY A 269 -22.27 -8.53 9.39
CA GLY A 269 -23.66 -8.14 9.24
C GLY A 269 -24.37 -9.20 8.39
N VAL A 270 -25.52 -9.65 8.91
CA VAL A 270 -26.47 -10.62 8.34
C VAL A 270 -26.35 -10.86 6.84
#